data_AF-A0A2T0T7L3-F1
#
_entry.id   AF-A0A2T0T7L3-F1
#
_cell.length_a   1.000
_cell.length_b   1.000
_cell.length_c   1.000
_cell.angle_alpha   90.00
_cell.angle_beta   90.00
_cell.angle_gamma   90.00
#
_symmetry.space_group_name_H-M   'P 1'
#
loop_
_entity.id
_entity.type
_entity.pdbx_description
1 polymer ?
#
loop_
_entity_poly.entity_id
_entity_poly.type
_entity_poly.pdbx_seq_one_letter_code
_entity_poly.pdbx_strand_id
1 'polypeptide(L)'
;MTTISSLSEDEARELWAGGQPGREEYFFSTVAATGTVWAWDFETGLLEIDDQDNALVPLWPHPRLAVMAAEAMGFEDAEPAVPVDVDVLLGEVFERFHREGHEIAVLPTDGTFTTILSLERFRVNVFEARLQAAGLTDQAARARREEFYADRVRRADRRLGLLAEDRHVLVEHLRECLASAACEHRITFPATRDWIEARGLSWDLLSRSAVKVLGSCDCEILDHLRRNPGQTATRPARTTES
;
A
#
# COMPACT_ATOMS: atom_id res chain seq x y z
N MET A 1 -1.62 -8.58 26.55
CA MET A 1 -0.27 -8.05 26.29
C MET A 1 0.51 -9.15 25.59
N THR A 2 0.58 -9.11 24.27
CA THR A 2 1.36 -10.06 23.48
C THR A 2 2.83 -9.68 23.66
N THR A 3 3.59 -10.51 24.37
CA THR A 3 5.04 -10.33 24.54
C THR A 3 5.70 -10.37 23.18
N ILE A 4 6.28 -9.25 22.76
CA ILE A 4 7.14 -9.17 21.59
C ILE A 4 8.27 -10.17 21.81
N SER A 5 8.46 -11.11 20.89
CA SER A 5 9.58 -12.04 20.94
C SER A 5 10.87 -11.23 20.99
N SER A 6 11.69 -11.43 22.02
CA SER A 6 12.94 -10.70 22.16
C SER A 6 13.86 -11.04 20.99
N LEU A 7 14.14 -10.05 20.13
CA LEU A 7 15.16 -10.16 19.11
C LEU A 7 16.53 -9.95 19.75
N SER A 8 17.43 -10.93 19.65
CA SER A 8 18.79 -10.79 20.19
C SER A 8 19.64 -9.83 19.34
N GLU A 9 20.72 -9.30 19.92
CA GLU A 9 21.64 -8.42 19.21
C GLU A 9 22.28 -9.07 17.99
N ASP A 10 22.62 -10.36 18.07
CA ASP A 10 23.26 -11.07 16.97
C ASP A 10 22.25 -11.32 15.83
N GLU A 11 21.01 -11.74 16.16
CA GLU A 11 19.94 -11.88 15.17
C GLU A 11 19.60 -10.53 14.51
N ALA A 12 19.57 -9.45 15.28
CA ALA A 12 19.33 -8.10 14.73
C ALA A 12 20.43 -7.70 13.74
N ARG A 13 21.71 -7.97 14.06
CA ARG A 13 22.83 -7.71 13.14
C ARG A 13 22.82 -8.61 11.91
N GLU A 14 22.44 -9.88 12.04
CA GLU A 14 22.30 -10.79 10.91
C GLU A 14 21.20 -10.34 9.95
N LEU A 15 20.03 -9.95 10.47
CA LEU A 15 18.95 -9.37 9.68
C LEU A 15 19.37 -8.04 9.04
N TRP A 16 20.06 -7.19 9.80
CA TRP A 16 20.61 -5.94 9.31
C TRP A 16 21.59 -6.16 8.15
N ALA A 17 22.46 -7.17 8.23
CA ALA A 17 23.44 -7.48 7.19
C ALA A 17 22.86 -8.34 6.03
N GLY A 18 21.69 -8.95 6.22
CA GLY A 18 21.08 -9.87 5.26
C GLY A 18 20.60 -9.19 3.96
N GLY A 19 20.28 -10.00 2.94
CA GLY A 19 19.75 -9.51 1.67
C GLY A 19 18.25 -9.19 1.69
N GLN A 20 17.78 -8.44 0.69
CA GLN A 20 16.40 -7.93 0.60
C GLN A 20 15.31 -9.00 0.78
N PRO A 21 15.33 -10.17 0.10
CA PRO A 21 14.25 -11.15 0.25
C PRO A 21 14.08 -11.64 1.69
N GLY A 22 15.19 -11.85 2.41
CA GLY A 22 15.16 -12.30 3.80
C GLY A 22 14.64 -11.23 4.75
N ARG A 23 14.98 -9.95 4.52
CA ARG A 23 14.46 -8.83 5.31
C ARG A 23 12.96 -8.64 5.13
N GLU A 24 12.46 -8.67 3.89
CA GLU A 24 11.01 -8.57 3.61
C GLU A 24 10.23 -9.74 4.23
N GLU A 25 10.72 -10.97 4.06
CA GLU A 25 10.09 -12.16 4.64
C GLU A 25 10.04 -12.08 6.16
N TYR A 26 11.15 -11.71 6.81
CA TYR A 26 11.20 -11.50 8.25
C TYR A 26 10.23 -10.41 8.71
N PHE A 27 10.19 -9.29 7.98
CA PHE A 27 9.27 -8.19 8.28
C PHE A 27 7.83 -8.66 8.28
N PHE A 28 7.34 -9.22 7.17
CA PHE A 28 5.93 -9.55 7.04
C PHE A 28 5.52 -10.73 7.92
N SER A 29 6.40 -11.72 8.14
CA SER A 29 6.13 -12.81 9.08
C SER A 29 6.01 -12.32 10.53
N THR A 30 6.90 -11.42 10.95
CA THR A 30 6.85 -10.83 12.30
C THR A 30 5.61 -9.97 12.47
N VAL A 31 5.28 -9.11 11.50
CA VAL A 31 4.09 -8.26 11.52
C VAL A 31 2.80 -9.09 11.51
N ALA A 32 2.77 -10.19 10.78
CA ALA A 32 1.63 -11.11 10.79
C ALA A 32 1.45 -11.79 12.16
N ALA A 33 2.54 -12.13 12.83
CA ALA A 33 2.51 -12.78 14.15
C ALA A 33 2.17 -11.81 15.29
N THR A 34 2.70 -10.58 15.25
CA THR A 34 2.55 -9.60 16.35
C THR A 34 1.40 -8.63 16.16
N GLY A 35 0.95 -8.42 14.91
CA GLY A 35 0.00 -7.36 14.57
C GLY A 35 0.55 -5.95 14.79
N THR A 36 1.85 -5.79 14.97
CA THR A 36 2.50 -4.53 15.35
C THR A 36 3.63 -4.20 14.37
N VAL A 37 3.73 -2.93 14.00
CA VAL A 37 4.94 -2.35 13.41
C VAL A 37 5.48 -1.25 14.31
N TRP A 38 6.71 -0.85 14.07
CA TRP A 38 7.37 0.25 14.75
C TRP A 38 7.64 1.34 13.73
N ALA A 39 7.32 2.58 14.09
CA ALA A 39 7.52 3.74 13.24
C ALA A 39 8.04 4.89 14.07
N TRP A 40 8.79 5.80 13.46
CA TRP A 40 9.00 7.11 14.06
C TRP A 40 7.66 7.86 14.09
N ASP A 41 7.51 8.76 15.07
CA ASP A 41 6.24 9.42 15.32
C ASP A 41 5.71 10.12 14.05
N PHE A 42 4.53 9.69 13.61
CA PHE A 42 3.85 10.23 12.44
C PHE A 42 3.33 11.66 12.66
N GLU A 43 3.22 12.11 13.90
CA GLU A 43 2.81 13.48 14.27
C GLU A 43 3.98 14.47 14.19
N THR A 44 5.20 14.02 14.47
CA THR A 44 6.41 14.86 14.35
C THR A 44 6.94 14.94 12.91
N GLY A 45 6.40 14.11 12.00
CA GLY A 45 6.67 14.20 10.57
C GLY A 45 8.03 13.62 10.13
N LEU A 46 8.58 12.69 10.91
CA LEU A 46 9.81 11.98 10.56
C LEU A 46 9.55 10.99 9.41
N LEU A 47 9.54 11.54 8.20
CA LEU A 47 9.51 10.82 6.94
C LEU A 47 10.93 10.71 6.41
N GLU A 48 11.29 9.54 5.88
CA GLU A 48 12.51 9.39 5.09
C GLU A 48 12.26 10.02 3.72
N ILE A 49 13.28 10.62 3.11
CA ILE A 49 13.16 11.17 1.75
C ILE A 49 14.04 10.30 0.85
N ASP A 50 13.45 9.74 -0.21
CA ASP A 50 14.20 8.97 -1.19
C ASP A 50 15.03 9.87 -2.13
N ASP A 51 15.76 9.25 -3.06
CA ASP A 51 16.59 9.96 -4.05
C ASP A 51 15.77 10.77 -5.09
N GLN A 52 14.44 10.64 -5.07
CA GLN A 52 13.50 11.33 -5.94
C GLN A 52 12.62 12.33 -5.19
N ASP A 53 13.02 12.71 -3.97
CA ASP A 53 12.28 13.60 -3.07
C ASP A 53 10.88 13.08 -2.65
N ASN A 54 10.62 11.77 -2.78
CA ASN A 54 9.40 11.19 -2.24
C ASN A 54 9.54 10.98 -0.74
N ALA A 55 8.54 11.46 0.00
CA ALA A 55 8.44 11.20 1.42
C ALA A 55 7.94 9.78 1.69
N LEU A 56 8.78 8.99 2.36
CA LEU A 56 8.59 7.61 2.76
C LEU A 56 8.27 7.52 4.25
N VAL A 57 7.41 6.57 4.58
CA VAL A 57 7.07 6.21 5.95
C VAL A 57 7.92 5.01 6.35
N PRO A 58 8.94 5.18 7.20
CA PRO A 58 9.80 4.08 7.61
C PRO A 58 9.10 3.20 8.65
N LEU A 59 9.04 1.90 8.38
CA LEU A 59 8.44 0.91 9.26
C LEU A 59 9.44 -0.20 9.58
N TRP A 60 9.49 -0.61 10.85
CA TRP A 60 10.28 -1.73 11.33
C TRP A 60 9.40 -2.79 12.00
N PRO A 61 9.80 -4.07 11.98
CA PRO A 61 9.03 -5.13 12.62
C PRO A 61 9.35 -5.25 14.13
N HIS A 62 10.39 -4.57 14.60
CA HIS A 62 10.90 -4.65 15.98
C HIS A 62 11.58 -3.33 16.37
N PRO A 63 11.47 -2.85 17.63
CA PRO A 63 12.01 -1.55 18.04
C PRO A 63 13.54 -1.48 17.90
N ARG A 64 14.23 -2.59 18.19
CA ARG A 64 15.70 -2.63 18.10
C ARG A 64 16.21 -2.30 16.69
N LEU A 65 15.51 -2.75 15.65
CA LEU A 65 15.89 -2.45 14.27
C LEU A 65 15.70 -0.97 13.93
N ALA A 66 14.67 -0.33 14.49
CA ALA A 66 14.49 1.12 14.35
C ALA A 66 15.61 1.91 15.06
N VAL A 67 16.05 1.45 16.24
CA VAL A 67 17.20 2.04 16.96
C VAL A 67 18.48 1.89 16.14
N MET A 68 18.76 0.70 15.60
CA MET A 68 19.93 0.49 14.73
C MET A 68 19.91 1.42 13.51
N ALA A 69 18.74 1.68 12.94
CA ALA A 69 18.59 2.62 11.84
C ALA A 69 18.88 4.06 12.23
N ALA A 70 18.32 4.53 13.35
CA ALA A 70 18.64 5.86 13.88
C ALA A 70 20.15 6.02 14.14
N GLU A 71 20.77 5.04 14.80
CA GLU A 71 22.21 5.02 15.09
C GLU A 71 23.05 5.11 13.81
N ALA A 72 22.73 4.29 12.81
CA ALA A 72 23.51 4.22 11.58
C ALA A 72 23.30 5.44 10.66
N MET A 73 22.15 6.09 10.73
CA MET A 73 21.87 7.35 10.02
C MET A 73 22.40 8.59 10.75
N GLY A 74 23.02 8.44 11.92
CA GLY A 74 23.55 9.55 12.71
C GLY A 74 22.48 10.39 13.41
N PHE A 75 21.27 9.85 13.59
CA PHE A 75 20.19 10.49 14.33
C PHE A 75 20.27 10.14 15.83
N GLU A 76 21.34 10.57 16.49
CA GLU A 76 21.62 10.26 17.91
C GLU A 76 20.55 10.81 18.87
N ASP A 77 19.82 11.86 18.46
CA ASP A 77 18.75 12.50 19.23
C ASP A 77 17.33 12.18 18.70
N ALA A 78 17.18 11.22 17.77
CA ALA A 78 15.84 10.87 17.28
C ALA A 78 14.96 10.31 18.42
N GLU A 79 13.70 10.75 18.44
CA GLU A 79 12.71 10.14 19.31
C GLU A 79 12.59 8.64 18.99
N PRO A 80 12.43 7.79 20.03
CA PRO A 80 12.34 6.36 19.82
C PRO A 80 11.13 6.03 18.95
N ALA A 81 11.29 5.07 18.05
CA ALA A 81 10.17 4.53 17.32
C ALA A 81 9.10 4.00 18.29
N VAL A 82 7.84 4.25 17.95
CA VAL A 82 6.67 3.86 18.75
C VAL A 82 5.98 2.65 18.12
N PRO A 83 5.35 1.78 18.93
CA PRO A 83 4.58 0.67 18.41
C PRO A 83 3.27 1.18 17.81
N VAL A 84 2.92 0.66 16.65
CA VAL A 84 1.70 0.99 15.92
C VAL A 84 0.96 -0.30 15.61
N ASP A 85 -0.30 -0.35 16.01
CA ASP A 85 -1.21 -1.43 15.61
C ASP A 85 -1.39 -1.42 14.09
N VAL A 86 -1.17 -2.56 13.45
CA VAL A 86 -1.20 -2.67 12.00
C VAL A 86 -2.60 -2.39 11.46
N ASP A 87 -3.67 -2.76 12.16
CA ASP A 87 -5.03 -2.52 11.68
C ASP A 87 -5.39 -1.04 11.76
N VAL A 88 -4.91 -0.33 12.81
CA VAL A 88 -5.01 1.13 12.91
C VAL A 88 -4.23 1.81 11.79
N LEU A 89 -2.98 1.36 11.57
CA LEU A 89 -2.12 1.88 10.50
C LEU A 89 -2.79 1.70 9.13
N LEU A 90 -3.25 0.49 8.83
CA LEU A 90 -3.89 0.16 7.57
C LEU A 90 -5.25 0.86 7.40
N GLY A 91 -5.97 1.18 8.47
CA GLY A 91 -7.29 1.80 8.41
C GLY A 91 -7.23 3.32 8.27
N GLU A 92 -6.72 4.00 9.28
CA GLU A 92 -6.86 5.45 9.44
C GLU A 92 -5.65 6.22 8.90
N VAL A 93 -4.45 5.77 9.27
CA VAL A 93 -3.19 6.47 8.97
C VAL A 93 -2.86 6.36 7.48
N PHE A 94 -3.02 5.17 6.90
CA PHE A 94 -2.67 4.93 5.49
C PHE A 94 -3.60 5.66 4.50
N GLU A 95 -4.85 5.94 4.83
CA GLU A 95 -5.69 6.76 3.95
C GLU A 95 -5.23 8.23 3.91
N ARG A 96 -4.64 8.74 4.99
CA ARG A 96 -3.97 10.05 4.99
C ARG A 96 -2.73 10.01 4.10
N PHE A 97 -1.82 9.06 4.35
CA PHE A 97 -0.58 8.90 3.59
C PHE A 97 -0.81 8.70 2.10
N HIS A 98 -1.88 8.00 1.72
CA HIS A 98 -2.23 7.83 0.31
C HIS A 98 -2.53 9.16 -0.37
N ARG A 99 -3.27 10.04 0.30
CA ARG A 99 -3.64 11.36 -0.23
C ARG A 99 -2.44 12.30 -0.31
N GLU A 100 -1.53 12.19 0.64
CA GLU A 100 -0.29 12.98 0.71
C GLU A 100 0.81 12.45 -0.21
N GLY A 101 0.58 11.28 -0.82
CA GLY A 101 1.52 10.70 -1.77
C GLY A 101 2.72 10.02 -1.11
N HIS A 102 2.57 9.53 0.12
CA HIS A 102 3.62 8.80 0.80
C HIS A 102 3.65 7.32 0.39
N GLU A 103 4.87 6.78 0.31
CA GLU A 103 5.13 5.35 0.19
C GLU A 103 5.70 4.78 1.49
N ILE A 104 5.82 3.46 1.57
CA ILE A 104 6.26 2.75 2.77
C ILE A 104 7.67 2.22 2.54
N ALA A 105 8.60 2.65 3.38
CA ALA A 105 9.92 2.07 3.51
C ALA A 105 9.84 0.88 4.48
N VAL A 106 9.98 -0.34 3.97
CA VAL A 106 9.97 -1.56 4.78
C VAL A 106 11.39 -1.87 5.22
N LEU A 107 11.61 -1.85 6.55
CA LEU A 107 12.89 -2.12 7.20
C LEU A 107 14.04 -1.34 6.54
N PRO A 108 13.97 0.01 6.52
CA PRO A 108 15.06 0.81 5.99
C PRO A 108 16.32 0.64 6.84
N THR A 109 17.47 0.61 6.16
CA THR A 109 18.81 0.54 6.74
C THR A 109 19.67 1.71 6.23
N ASP A 110 20.96 1.76 6.57
CA ASP A 110 21.90 2.87 6.37
C ASP A 110 22.36 3.13 4.93
N GLY A 111 21.42 3.21 3.98
CA GLY A 111 21.71 3.61 2.61
C GLY A 111 22.03 2.45 1.65
N THR A 112 21.81 1.20 2.08
CA THR A 112 21.78 0.04 1.19
C THR A 112 20.43 -0.65 1.24
N PHE A 113 19.60 -0.30 0.26
CA PHE A 113 18.40 -1.04 -0.14
C PHE A 113 17.27 -1.06 0.90
N THR A 114 16.33 -0.15 0.72
CA THR A 114 15.02 -0.13 1.36
C THR A 114 13.98 -0.69 0.39
N THR A 115 13.16 -1.63 0.85
CA THR A 115 12.01 -2.05 0.02
C THR A 115 10.96 -0.97 0.11
N ILE A 116 10.75 -0.27 -1.00
CA ILE A 116 9.71 0.76 -1.08
C ILE A 116 8.43 0.13 -1.64
N LEU A 117 7.37 0.17 -0.85
CA LEU A 117 6.06 -0.33 -1.22
C LEU A 117 5.05 0.80 -1.19
N SER A 118 4.17 0.83 -2.19
CA SER A 118 2.89 1.52 -1.98
C SER A 118 2.12 0.88 -0.83
N LEU A 119 1.27 1.69 -0.22
CA LEU A 119 0.28 1.30 0.78
C LEU A 119 -0.54 0.07 0.38
N GLU A 120 -1.01 -0.01 -0.86
CA GLU A 120 -1.80 -1.16 -1.33
C GLU A 120 -0.98 -2.44 -1.44
N ARG A 121 0.28 -2.34 -1.85
CA ARG A 121 1.18 -3.50 -1.88
C ARG A 121 1.52 -3.96 -0.46
N PHE A 122 1.77 -3.02 0.45
CA PHE A 122 1.97 -3.32 1.85
C PHE A 122 0.77 -4.03 2.47
N ARG A 123 -0.46 -3.54 2.22
CA ARG A 123 -1.71 -4.19 2.66
C ARG A 123 -1.83 -5.64 2.17
N VAL A 124 -1.56 -5.87 0.88
CA VAL A 124 -1.57 -7.22 0.28
C VAL A 124 -0.56 -8.13 0.97
N ASN A 125 0.67 -7.66 1.17
CA ASN A 125 1.72 -8.46 1.79
C ASN A 125 1.39 -8.81 3.25
N VAL A 126 0.89 -7.85 4.04
CA VAL A 126 0.41 -8.11 5.41
C VAL A 126 -0.73 -9.14 5.42
N PHE A 127 -1.69 -9.00 4.50
CA PHE A 127 -2.80 -9.93 4.39
C PHE A 127 -2.33 -11.35 4.05
N GLU A 128 -1.49 -11.52 3.03
CA GLU A 128 -0.98 -12.84 2.62
C GLU A 128 -0.13 -13.47 3.73
N ALA A 129 0.70 -12.69 4.43
CA ALA A 129 1.49 -13.18 5.55
C ALA A 129 0.61 -13.64 6.72
N ARG A 130 -0.44 -12.89 7.08
CA ARG A 130 -1.44 -13.30 8.08
C ARG A 130 -2.21 -14.55 7.63
N LEU A 131 -2.52 -14.65 6.35
CA LEU A 131 -3.23 -15.80 5.79
C LEU A 131 -2.38 -17.07 5.86
N GLN A 132 -1.09 -16.95 5.55
CA GLN A 132 -0.11 -18.03 5.67
C GLN A 132 0.08 -18.45 7.14
N ALA A 133 0.23 -17.49 8.05
CA ALA A 133 0.37 -17.75 9.49
C ALA A 133 -0.87 -18.40 10.11
N ALA A 134 -2.07 -18.14 9.56
CA ALA A 134 -3.32 -18.71 10.06
C ALA A 134 -3.48 -20.22 9.79
N GLY A 135 -2.64 -20.82 8.92
CA GLY A 135 -2.66 -22.27 8.68
C GLY A 135 -4.01 -22.80 8.16
N LEU A 136 -4.75 -21.99 7.41
CA LEU A 136 -6.08 -22.33 6.91
C LEU A 136 -6.02 -23.42 5.83
N THR A 137 -7.14 -24.12 5.62
CA THR A 137 -7.32 -24.98 4.46
C THR A 137 -7.34 -24.15 3.17
N ASP A 138 -6.98 -24.75 2.04
CA ASP A 138 -6.96 -24.07 0.73
C ASP A 138 -8.31 -23.40 0.39
N GLN A 139 -9.42 -24.08 0.69
CA GLN A 139 -10.76 -23.54 0.45
C GLN A 139 -11.04 -22.30 1.31
N ALA A 140 -10.71 -22.33 2.61
CA ALA A 140 -10.90 -21.20 3.50
C ALA A 140 -9.96 -20.03 3.15
N ALA A 141 -8.72 -20.33 2.78
CA ALA A 141 -7.75 -19.34 2.32
C ALA A 141 -8.23 -18.64 1.04
N ARG A 142 -8.77 -19.41 0.09
CA ARG A 142 -9.36 -18.86 -1.15
C ARG A 142 -10.54 -17.94 -0.87
N ALA A 143 -11.48 -18.34 -0.03
CA ALA A 143 -12.63 -17.51 0.33
C ALA A 143 -12.20 -16.18 0.96
N ARG A 144 -11.20 -16.19 1.86
CA ARG A 144 -10.64 -14.97 2.44
C ARG A 144 -9.93 -14.09 1.42
N ARG A 145 -9.19 -14.68 0.47
CA ARG A 145 -8.59 -13.91 -0.65
C ARG A 145 -9.67 -13.22 -1.46
N GLU A 146 -10.73 -13.93 -1.84
CA GLU A 146 -11.84 -13.37 -2.62
C GLU A 146 -12.48 -12.18 -1.90
N GLU A 147 -12.74 -12.29 -0.59
CA GLU A 147 -13.26 -11.19 0.23
C GLU A 147 -12.29 -9.99 0.30
N PHE A 148 -11.01 -10.25 0.56
CA PHE A 148 -9.98 -9.23 0.66
C PHE A 148 -9.80 -8.47 -0.67
N TYR A 149 -9.72 -9.18 -1.79
CA TYR A 149 -9.59 -8.56 -3.10
C TYR A 149 -10.86 -7.79 -3.48
N ALA A 150 -12.06 -8.29 -3.14
CA ALA A 150 -13.29 -7.54 -3.33
C ALA A 150 -13.31 -6.24 -2.50
N ASP A 151 -12.82 -6.27 -1.25
CA ASP A 151 -12.72 -5.07 -0.42
C ASP A 151 -11.69 -4.07 -0.94
N ARG A 152 -10.56 -4.58 -1.43
CA ARG A 152 -9.54 -3.78 -2.10
C ARG A 152 -10.12 -3.02 -3.29
N VAL A 153 -10.93 -3.68 -4.12
CA VAL A 153 -11.66 -3.02 -5.22
C VAL A 153 -12.53 -1.89 -4.70
N ARG A 154 -13.36 -2.15 -3.69
CA ARG A 154 -14.25 -1.13 -3.10
C ARG A 154 -13.48 0.09 -2.59
N ARG A 155 -12.31 -0.11 -1.99
CA ARG A 155 -11.45 1.00 -1.52
C ARG A 155 -10.93 1.85 -2.68
N ALA A 156 -10.45 1.22 -3.75
CA ALA A 156 -10.05 1.98 -4.93
C ALA A 156 -11.22 2.77 -5.52
N ASP A 157 -12.37 2.13 -5.70
CA ASP A 157 -13.58 2.81 -6.21
C ASP A 157 -13.91 4.06 -5.38
N ARG A 158 -13.85 3.96 -4.04
CA ARG A 158 -14.05 5.11 -3.15
C ARG A 158 -13.00 6.22 -3.34
N ARG A 159 -11.73 5.86 -3.54
CA ARG A 159 -10.62 6.83 -3.71
C ARG A 159 -10.64 7.52 -5.05
N LEU A 160 -10.94 6.77 -6.10
CA LEU A 160 -11.05 7.32 -7.46
C LEU A 160 -12.23 8.30 -7.53
N GLY A 161 -13.21 8.18 -6.62
CA GLY A 161 -14.36 9.08 -6.55
C GLY A 161 -15.20 9.09 -7.83
N LEU A 162 -14.98 8.11 -8.72
CA LEU A 162 -15.58 8.04 -10.04
C LEU A 162 -17.09 7.86 -9.87
N LEU A 163 -17.85 8.79 -10.44
CA LEU A 163 -19.28 8.58 -10.61
C LEU A 163 -19.51 7.42 -11.59
N ALA A 164 -20.68 6.80 -11.54
CA ALA A 164 -21.02 5.73 -12.46
C ALA A 164 -20.90 6.18 -13.94
N GLU A 165 -21.20 7.45 -14.21
CA GLU A 165 -21.04 8.09 -15.51
C GLU A 165 -19.56 8.18 -15.93
N ASP A 166 -18.68 8.66 -15.03
CA ASP A 166 -17.24 8.72 -15.28
C ASP A 166 -16.63 7.34 -15.55
N ARG A 167 -17.09 6.31 -14.81
CA ARG A 167 -16.70 4.91 -15.05
C ARG A 167 -17.12 4.44 -16.43
N HIS A 168 -18.37 4.71 -16.85
CA HIS A 168 -18.84 4.31 -18.16
C HIS A 168 -18.03 4.98 -19.27
N VAL A 169 -17.77 6.29 -19.14
CA VAL A 169 -16.98 7.05 -20.12
C VAL A 169 -15.52 6.57 -20.17
N LEU A 170 -14.92 6.21 -19.03
CA LEU A 170 -13.58 5.60 -19.00
C LEU A 170 -13.57 4.23 -19.69
N VAL A 171 -14.60 3.40 -19.48
CA VAL A 171 -14.71 2.09 -20.14
C VAL A 171 -14.81 2.23 -21.66
N GLU A 172 -15.61 3.17 -22.16
CA GLU A 172 -15.72 3.40 -23.61
C GLU A 172 -14.41 3.97 -24.18
N HIS A 173 -13.78 4.93 -23.50
CA HIS A 173 -12.47 5.46 -23.89
C HIS A 173 -11.40 4.37 -23.98
N LEU A 174 -11.31 3.51 -22.96
CA LEU A 174 -10.37 2.38 -22.95
C LEU A 174 -10.65 1.39 -24.09
N ARG A 175 -11.92 1.13 -24.41
CA ARG A 175 -12.27 0.28 -25.57
C ARG A 175 -11.80 0.88 -26.87
N GLU A 176 -12.02 2.17 -27.08
CA GLU A 176 -11.60 2.88 -28.30
C GLU A 176 -10.07 2.88 -28.44
N CYS A 177 -9.35 3.21 -27.37
CA CYS A 177 -7.89 3.19 -27.36
C CYS A 177 -7.32 1.77 -27.60
N LEU A 178 -7.84 0.75 -26.92
CA LEU A 178 -7.36 -0.63 -27.04
C LEU A 178 -7.82 -1.34 -28.33
N ALA A 179 -8.89 -0.87 -28.98
CA ALA A 179 -9.27 -1.34 -30.31
C ALA A 179 -8.26 -0.91 -31.39
N SER A 180 -7.49 0.14 -31.12
CA SER A 180 -6.53 0.74 -32.07
C SER A 180 -5.07 0.30 -31.86
N ALA A 181 -4.74 -0.33 -30.73
CA ALA A 181 -3.37 -0.72 -30.38
C ALA A 181 -3.28 -2.18 -29.93
N ALA A 182 -2.33 -2.94 -30.49
CA ALA A 182 -1.98 -4.25 -29.95
C ALA A 182 -1.36 -4.06 -28.56
N CYS A 183 -1.87 -4.77 -27.56
CA CYS A 183 -1.37 -4.72 -26.19
C CYS A 183 0.06 -5.28 -26.13
N GLU A 184 1.07 -4.44 -26.36
CA GLU A 184 2.43 -4.72 -25.93
C GLU A 184 2.44 -4.56 -24.40
N HIS A 185 2.54 -5.70 -23.71
CA HIS A 185 2.35 -5.91 -22.27
C HIS A 185 3.41 -5.19 -21.38
N ARG A 186 4.02 -4.11 -21.85
CA ARG A 186 5.02 -3.33 -21.12
C ARG A 186 4.57 -1.88 -21.07
N ILE A 187 3.78 -1.58 -20.04
CA ILE A 187 3.54 -0.23 -19.52
C ILE A 187 2.88 0.69 -20.56
N THR A 188 1.57 0.56 -20.75
CA THR A 188 0.79 1.63 -21.39
C THR A 188 -0.36 2.05 -20.48
N PHE A 189 -0.17 3.25 -19.93
CA PHE A 189 -1.15 4.14 -19.34
C PHE A 189 -1.44 5.46 -20.10
N PRO A 190 -0.89 5.76 -21.31
CA PRO A 190 -1.15 7.06 -21.95
C PRO A 190 -2.64 7.39 -22.08
N ALA A 191 -3.45 6.43 -22.51
CA ALA A 191 -4.88 6.64 -22.70
C ALA A 191 -5.60 6.94 -21.38
N THR A 192 -5.32 6.15 -20.33
CA THR A 192 -5.90 6.37 -18.99
C THR A 192 -5.42 7.70 -18.39
N ARG A 193 -4.14 8.03 -18.58
CA ARG A 193 -3.53 9.29 -18.14
C ARG A 193 -4.19 10.51 -18.77
N ASP A 194 -4.24 10.57 -20.10
CA ASP A 194 -4.79 11.72 -20.84
C ASP A 194 -6.27 11.95 -20.46
N TRP A 195 -7.04 10.87 -20.31
CA TRP A 195 -8.44 10.93 -19.90
C TRP A 195 -8.63 11.49 -18.49
N ILE A 196 -7.72 11.12 -17.57
CA ILE A 196 -7.70 11.58 -16.18
C ILE A 196 -7.34 13.05 -16.09
N GLU A 197 -6.25 13.45 -16.75
CA GLU A 197 -5.77 14.83 -16.73
C GLU A 197 -6.79 15.79 -17.37
N ALA A 198 -7.50 15.35 -18.42
CA ALA A 198 -8.57 16.13 -19.06
C ALA A 198 -9.76 16.44 -18.14
N ARG A 199 -9.90 15.73 -17.01
CA ARG A 199 -10.95 15.95 -16.00
C ARG A 199 -10.47 16.73 -14.78
N GLY A 200 -9.24 17.25 -14.82
CA GLY A 200 -8.63 17.96 -13.70
C GLY A 200 -8.29 17.04 -12.52
N LEU A 201 -8.23 15.73 -12.75
CA LEU A 201 -7.84 14.75 -11.73
C LEU A 201 -6.33 14.50 -11.84
N SER A 202 -5.66 14.30 -10.70
CA SER A 202 -4.22 14.03 -10.68
C SER A 202 -3.92 12.60 -11.14
N TRP A 203 -3.17 12.48 -12.25
CA TRP A 203 -2.67 11.19 -12.74
C TRP A 203 -1.78 10.50 -11.71
N ASP A 204 -1.00 11.24 -10.92
CA ASP A 204 -0.13 10.64 -9.90
C ASP A 204 -0.95 9.99 -8.78
N LEU A 205 -2.02 10.65 -8.32
CA LEU A 205 -2.91 10.10 -7.30
C LEU A 205 -3.69 8.88 -7.83
N LEU A 206 -4.14 8.97 -9.08
CA LEU A 206 -4.96 7.94 -9.70
C LEU A 206 -4.14 6.76 -10.20
N SER A 207 -2.93 6.92 -10.71
CA SER A 207 -2.05 5.81 -11.10
C SER A 207 -1.65 4.96 -9.89
N ARG A 208 -1.37 5.60 -8.75
CA ARG A 208 -1.12 4.90 -7.46
C ARG A 208 -2.29 4.03 -7.03
N SER A 209 -3.52 4.44 -7.35
CA SER A 209 -4.75 3.68 -7.10
C SER A 209 -5.08 2.69 -8.23
N ALA A 210 -4.93 3.05 -9.50
CA ALA A 210 -5.41 2.33 -10.67
C ALA A 210 -4.44 1.23 -11.10
N VAL A 211 -3.14 1.52 -11.20
CA VAL A 211 -2.11 0.53 -11.60
C VAL A 211 -2.05 -0.62 -10.60
N LYS A 212 -2.24 -0.30 -9.32
CA LYS A 212 -2.12 -1.29 -8.26
C LYS A 212 -3.45 -2.01 -8.01
N VAL A 213 -4.61 -1.36 -8.14
CA VAL A 213 -5.92 -1.94 -7.78
C VAL A 213 -6.78 -2.40 -8.96
N LEU A 214 -6.69 -1.75 -10.11
CA LEU A 214 -7.53 -2.04 -11.28
C LEU A 214 -6.80 -2.93 -12.31
N GLY A 215 -5.47 -2.86 -12.38
CA GLY A 215 -4.67 -3.68 -13.29
C GLY A 215 -3.32 -3.05 -13.65
N SER A 216 -2.37 -3.86 -14.08
CA SER A 216 -1.03 -3.45 -14.52
C SER A 216 -0.97 -2.87 -15.94
N CYS A 217 -2.07 -2.97 -16.70
CA CYS A 217 -2.26 -2.40 -18.03
C CYS A 217 -3.70 -1.87 -18.20
N ASP A 218 -3.90 -1.00 -19.20
CA ASP A 218 -5.22 -0.54 -19.65
C ASP A 218 -6.19 -1.72 -19.97
N CYS A 219 -5.66 -2.86 -20.42
CA CYS A 219 -6.42 -4.08 -20.66
C CYS A 219 -7.04 -4.70 -19.39
N GLU A 220 -6.23 -4.85 -18.34
CA GLU A 220 -6.66 -5.37 -17.05
C GLU A 220 -7.60 -4.38 -16.36
N ILE A 221 -7.36 -3.07 -16.49
CA ILE A 221 -8.26 -2.02 -16.02
C ILE A 221 -9.63 -2.15 -16.70
N LEU A 222 -9.68 -2.32 -18.03
CA LEU A 222 -10.94 -2.51 -18.76
C LEU A 222 -11.69 -3.76 -18.30
N ASP A 223 -10.99 -4.88 -18.13
CA ASP A 223 -11.58 -6.13 -17.64
C ASP A 223 -12.11 -5.99 -16.21
N HIS A 224 -11.40 -5.27 -15.36
CA HIS A 224 -11.82 -4.97 -14.01
C HIS A 224 -13.12 -4.16 -13.98
N LEU A 225 -13.18 -3.06 -14.74
CA LEU A 225 -14.35 -2.18 -14.79
C LEU A 225 -15.60 -2.90 -15.33
N ARG A 226 -15.42 -3.85 -16.26
CA ARG A 226 -16.51 -4.70 -16.77
C ARG A 226 -17.10 -5.63 -15.72
N ARG A 227 -16.27 -6.18 -14.82
CA ARG A 227 -16.70 -7.14 -13.80
C ARG A 227 -17.42 -6.49 -12.62
N ASN A 228 -17.25 -5.18 -12.42
CA ASN A 228 -17.82 -4.43 -11.30
C ASN A 228 -18.66 -3.22 -11.76
N PRO A 229 -19.80 -3.42 -12.45
CA PRO A 229 -20.53 -2.31 -13.07
C PRO A 229 -21.25 -1.35 -12.11
N GLY A 230 -21.37 -1.65 -10.80
CA GLY A 230 -22.17 -0.79 -9.92
C GLY A 230 -22.08 -1.05 -8.43
N GLN A 231 -21.05 -0.53 -7.76
CA GLN A 231 -21.16 -0.16 -6.35
C GLN A 231 -21.13 1.35 -6.23
N THR A 232 -22.30 1.96 -6.46
CA THR A 232 -22.55 3.36 -6.17
C THR A 232 -22.23 3.63 -4.71
N ALA A 233 -21.26 4.50 -4.44
CA ALA A 233 -21.15 5.15 -3.14
C ALA A 233 -22.44 5.94 -2.92
N THR A 234 -23.38 5.37 -2.17
CA THR A 234 -24.58 6.08 -1.74
C THR A 234 -24.12 7.19 -0.82
N ARG A 235 -24.01 8.40 -1.36
CA ARG A 235 -23.76 9.62 -0.59
C ARG A 235 -24.87 9.76 0.46
N PRO A 236 -24.58 9.86 1.77
CA PRO A 236 -25.63 10.17 2.72
C PRO A 236 -26.21 11.54 2.36
N ALA A 237 -27.53 11.57 2.14
CA ALA A 237 -28.26 12.80 1.92
C ALA A 237 -28.01 13.73 3.12
N ARG A 238 -27.47 14.93 2.85
CA ARG A 238 -27.51 16.02 3.83
C ARG A 238 -28.99 16.39 4.00
N THR A 239 -29.60 15.94 5.09
CA THR A 239 -30.77 16.58 5.65
C THR A 239 -30.33 17.94 6.20
N THR A 240 -30.55 18.99 5.42
CA THR A 240 -30.67 20.34 5.97
C THR A 240 -32.12 20.51 6.42
N GLU A 241 -32.37 20.26 7.71
CA GLU A 241 -33.50 20.82 8.42
C GLU A 241 -33.05 22.11 9.11
N SER A 242 -33.58 23.24 8.65
CA SER A 242 -33.94 24.43 9.43
C SER A 242 -34.81 25.32 8.56
#